data_AF-A2XNC1-F1
#
_entry.id   AF-A2XNC1-F1
#
_cell.length_a   1.000
_cell.length_b   1.000
_cell.length_c   1.000
_cell.angle_alpha   90.00
_cell.angle_beta   90.00
_cell.angle_gamma   90.00
#
_symmetry.space_group_name_H-M   'P 1'
#
loop_
_entity.id
_entity.type
_entity.pdbx_description
1 polymer ?
#
loop_
_entity_poly.entity_id
_entity_poly.type
_entity_poly.pdbx_seq_one_letter_code
_entity_poly.pdbx_strand_id
1 'polypeptide(L)'
;MAAFATATPSPAISVSPWSMSSLRAALPSPTRASPAGKLRSSFSPAAAATAASVGCLSSFSGLTPISPLLSLGEETSSFEHRLFGIDARGRIVAMRHGRRVPKLSRPPDQRKALLRGLTTQLLKYGRIKTTRPRAKAMRKYVEKMITLAKDGSLHKRRQALAFIYEKHIVHALFAEVADRYGEREGGYTRIIPTFPRRGDNAPMAYIELV
;
A
#
# COMPACT_ATOMS: atom_id res chain seq x y z
N MET A 1 -25.74 -39.62 44.62
CA MET A 1 -25.56 -40.50 43.45
C MET A 1 -26.45 -39.99 42.33
N ALA A 2 -25.84 -39.76 41.15
CA ALA A 2 -26.36 -39.52 39.78
C ALA A 2 -27.83 -39.05 39.59
N ALA A 3 -28.13 -37.85 39.05
CA ALA A 3 -27.85 -37.30 37.70
C ALA A 3 -28.56 -38.05 36.57
N PHE A 4 -29.49 -37.38 35.84
CA PHE A 4 -29.79 -37.43 34.39
C PHE A 4 -31.08 -36.58 34.16
N ALA A 5 -31.00 -35.33 33.72
CA ALA A 5 -30.80 -34.84 32.34
C ALA A 5 -32.12 -34.33 31.71
N THR A 6 -32.47 -33.08 32.00
CA THR A 6 -33.47 -32.31 31.22
C THR A 6 -32.76 -31.58 30.09
N ALA A 7 -33.02 -31.99 28.84
CA ALA A 7 -32.50 -31.34 27.64
C ALA A 7 -33.25 -30.01 27.41
N THR A 8 -32.51 -28.90 27.45
CA THR A 8 -32.96 -27.58 27.00
C THR A 8 -32.57 -27.38 25.53
N PRO A 9 -33.47 -26.93 24.65
CA PRO A 9 -33.08 -26.55 23.30
C PRO A 9 -32.39 -25.19 23.31
N SER A 10 -31.12 -25.17 22.92
CA SER A 10 -30.32 -23.96 22.74
C SER A 10 -30.73 -23.23 21.45
N PRO A 11 -31.12 -21.94 21.47
CA PRO A 11 -31.30 -21.18 20.24
C PRO A 11 -29.93 -20.79 19.68
N ALA A 12 -29.58 -21.34 18.50
CA ALA A 12 -28.46 -20.88 17.71
C ALA A 12 -28.74 -19.46 17.18
N ILE A 13 -28.27 -18.45 17.92
CA ILE A 13 -28.31 -17.05 17.51
C ILE A 13 -27.18 -16.82 16.49
N SER A 14 -27.52 -16.83 15.20
CA SER A 14 -26.63 -16.35 14.14
C SER A 14 -26.74 -14.82 14.04
N VAL A 15 -25.85 -14.08 14.71
CA VAL A 15 -25.77 -12.62 14.56
C VAL A 15 -24.83 -12.28 13.40
N SER A 16 -25.32 -12.36 12.18
CA SER A 16 -24.74 -11.60 11.06
C SER A 16 -25.24 -10.16 11.15
N PRO A 17 -24.40 -9.11 11.21
CA PRO A 17 -24.90 -7.74 11.39
C PRO A 17 -25.73 -7.25 10.21
N TRP A 18 -25.55 -7.82 9.02
CA TRP A 18 -26.16 -7.31 7.78
C TRP A 18 -27.01 -8.39 7.12
N SER A 19 -28.32 -8.15 7.12
CA SER A 19 -29.32 -8.94 6.41
C SER A 19 -29.07 -8.87 4.89
N MET A 20 -28.85 -10.04 4.27
CA MET A 20 -28.55 -10.20 2.83
C MET A 20 -29.80 -10.43 1.95
N SER A 21 -31.02 -10.28 2.47
CA SER A 21 -32.24 -10.64 1.74
C SER A 21 -32.74 -9.60 0.73
N SER A 22 -32.19 -8.38 0.67
CA SER A 22 -32.60 -7.37 -0.34
C SER A 22 -31.70 -7.30 -1.59
N LEU A 23 -30.63 -8.10 -1.67
CA LEU A 23 -29.61 -7.97 -2.72
C LEU A 23 -29.90 -8.74 -4.03
N ARG A 24 -31.08 -9.38 -4.17
CA ARG A 24 -31.38 -10.22 -5.35
C ARG A 24 -32.27 -9.59 -6.43
N ALA A 25 -32.74 -8.35 -6.26
CA ALA A 25 -33.77 -7.78 -7.16
C ALA A 25 -33.27 -6.71 -8.16
N ALA A 26 -31.97 -6.40 -8.26
CA ALA A 26 -31.53 -5.25 -9.05
C ALA A 26 -30.20 -5.44 -9.81
N LEU A 27 -30.07 -6.51 -10.60
CA LEU A 27 -28.98 -6.63 -11.57
C LEU A 27 -29.51 -6.58 -13.02
N PRO A 28 -29.17 -5.55 -13.81
CA PRO A 28 -29.27 -5.62 -15.26
C PRO A 28 -28.13 -6.49 -15.84
N SER A 29 -28.46 -7.29 -16.86
CA SER A 29 -27.56 -8.21 -17.57
C SER A 29 -26.46 -7.49 -18.37
N PRO A 30 -25.23 -8.03 -18.46
CA PRO A 30 -24.17 -7.44 -19.26
C PRO A 30 -24.39 -7.66 -20.77
N THR A 31 -24.59 -6.58 -21.53
CA THR A 31 -24.56 -6.61 -22.99
C THR A 31 -23.12 -6.72 -23.50
N ARG A 32 -22.86 -7.79 -24.24
CA ARG A 32 -21.62 -8.11 -24.96
C ARG A 32 -21.47 -7.17 -26.17
N ALA A 33 -20.44 -6.33 -26.18
CA ALA A 33 -20.01 -5.61 -27.38
C ALA A 33 -18.60 -6.08 -27.78
N SER A 34 -18.46 -6.55 -29.01
CA SER A 34 -17.21 -6.97 -29.66
C SER A 34 -16.89 -6.05 -30.85
N PRO A 35 -15.64 -6.08 -31.37
CA PRO A 35 -14.95 -4.90 -31.89
C PRO A 35 -15.15 -4.69 -33.39
N ALA A 36 -15.10 -3.43 -33.83
CA ALA A 36 -14.98 -3.06 -35.23
C ALA A 36 -13.89 -1.98 -35.37
N GLY A 37 -12.93 -2.23 -36.26
CA GLY A 37 -11.64 -1.55 -36.30
C GLY A 37 -11.59 -0.26 -37.11
N LYS A 38 -10.36 0.28 -37.17
CA LYS A 38 -9.79 0.91 -38.37
C LYS A 38 -8.26 0.94 -38.23
N LEU A 39 -7.62 0.08 -39.00
CA LEU A 39 -6.23 0.19 -39.42
C LEU A 39 -6.09 1.46 -40.27
N ARG A 40 -5.04 2.26 -40.02
CA ARG A 40 -4.40 3.01 -41.09
C ARG A 40 -2.91 3.20 -40.82
N SER A 41 -2.17 2.54 -41.70
CA SER A 41 -0.77 2.69 -42.04
C SER A 41 -0.46 4.07 -42.62
N SER A 42 0.71 4.60 -42.31
CA SER A 42 1.71 5.11 -43.28
C SER A 42 2.74 5.96 -42.53
N PHE A 43 4.01 5.57 -42.52
CA PHE A 43 5.07 6.32 -43.20
C PHE A 43 6.42 5.57 -43.07
N SER A 44 7.05 5.41 -44.23
CA SER A 44 8.24 4.63 -44.54
C SER A 44 9.55 5.23 -43.98
N PRO A 45 10.63 4.42 -43.90
CA PRO A 45 11.96 4.87 -43.50
C PRO A 45 12.71 5.51 -44.68
N ALA A 46 13.51 6.53 -44.42
CA ALA A 46 14.48 7.09 -45.37
C ALA A 46 15.90 6.81 -44.89
N ALA A 47 16.73 6.39 -45.83
CA ALA A 47 18.03 5.78 -45.66
C ALA A 47 19.19 6.78 -45.84
N ALA A 48 20.33 6.37 -45.27
CA ALA A 48 21.69 6.43 -45.82
C ALA A 48 22.49 7.75 -45.92
N ALA A 49 23.79 7.58 -45.60
CA ALA A 49 24.98 8.37 -45.88
C ALA A 49 25.12 9.71 -45.12
N THR A 50 26.25 10.02 -44.48
CA THR A 50 27.59 10.03 -45.10
C THR A 50 28.67 9.93 -44.02
N ALA A 51 29.68 9.11 -44.29
CA ALA A 51 30.94 9.06 -43.56
C ALA A 51 31.80 10.29 -43.90
N ALA A 52 32.38 10.92 -42.88
CA ALA A 52 33.51 11.83 -43.06
C ALA A 52 34.48 11.69 -41.88
N SER A 53 35.70 11.37 -42.23
CA SER A 53 36.90 11.16 -41.42
C SER A 53 37.66 12.46 -41.17
N VAL A 54 38.03 12.74 -39.93
CA VAL A 54 39.26 13.45 -39.49
C VAL A 54 39.44 12.99 -38.03
N GLY A 55 40.56 12.48 -37.52
CA GLY A 55 41.98 12.62 -37.81
C GLY A 55 42.65 12.70 -36.44
N CYS A 56 43.75 11.95 -36.27
CA CYS A 56 44.43 11.59 -35.03
C CYS A 56 44.84 12.72 -34.06
N LEU A 57 45.08 12.32 -32.81
CA LEU A 57 46.22 12.59 -31.89
C LEU A 57 45.65 12.52 -30.45
N SER A 58 46.24 11.91 -29.43
CA SER A 58 47.57 11.32 -29.22
C SER A 58 47.48 10.41 -27.99
N SER A 59 48.28 9.36 -27.98
CA SER A 59 48.47 8.38 -26.92
C SER A 59 48.72 9.01 -25.54
N PHE A 60 47.91 8.68 -24.55
CA PHE A 60 48.28 8.80 -23.13
C PHE A 60 48.20 7.42 -22.48
N SER A 61 49.28 6.67 -22.65
CA SER A 61 49.60 5.47 -21.87
C SER A 61 50.28 5.93 -20.59
N GLY A 62 49.54 6.02 -19.50
CA GLY A 62 50.08 6.37 -18.19
C GLY A 62 49.14 5.95 -17.08
N LEU A 63 49.63 5.06 -16.22
CA LEU A 63 49.09 4.62 -14.92
C LEU A 63 48.19 3.36 -14.94
N THR A 64 48.83 2.24 -15.26
CA THR A 64 48.59 0.99 -14.53
C THR A 64 49.04 1.15 -13.07
N PRO A 65 48.24 0.81 -12.05
CA PRO A 65 48.82 0.32 -10.81
C PRO A 65 49.19 -1.15 -11.00
N ILE A 66 50.50 -1.37 -10.91
CA ILE A 66 51.18 -2.66 -10.73
C ILE A 66 50.50 -3.41 -9.59
N SER A 67 50.05 -4.64 -9.84
CA SER A 67 49.68 -5.58 -8.79
C SER A 67 50.91 -5.94 -7.95
N PRO A 68 50.92 -5.75 -6.62
CA PRO A 68 51.82 -6.49 -5.76
C PRO A 68 51.07 -7.71 -5.23
N LEU A 69 51.54 -8.88 -5.68
CA LEU A 69 51.29 -10.16 -5.05
C LEU A 69 51.84 -10.12 -3.61
N LEU A 70 51.03 -10.55 -2.63
CA LEU A 70 51.38 -10.86 -1.23
C LEU A 70 51.89 -9.72 -0.32
N SER A 71 50.99 -9.17 0.51
CA SER A 71 51.30 -8.77 1.89
C SER A 71 50.14 -9.14 2.80
N LEU A 72 50.48 -9.87 3.86
CA LEU A 72 49.63 -10.26 4.97
C LEU A 72 49.11 -9.03 5.73
N GLY A 73 47.84 -9.10 6.14
CA GLY A 73 47.26 -8.47 7.33
C GLY A 73 47.42 -6.96 7.52
N GLU A 74 46.33 -6.22 7.33
CA GLU A 74 45.97 -5.14 8.25
C GLU A 74 44.47 -4.83 8.15
N GLU A 75 43.75 -5.24 9.19
CA GLU A 75 42.37 -4.92 9.48
C GLU A 75 42.20 -3.39 9.63
N THR A 76 41.89 -2.69 8.55
CA THR A 76 41.33 -1.33 8.63
C THR A 76 39.83 -1.41 8.45
N SER A 77 39.14 -1.70 9.56
CA SER A 77 37.72 -1.46 9.75
C SER A 77 37.45 0.05 9.68
N SER A 78 37.54 0.64 8.49
CA SER A 78 37.33 2.06 8.26
C SER A 78 35.89 2.30 7.80
N PHE A 79 35.20 3.01 8.69
CA PHE A 79 33.81 3.43 8.71
C PHE A 79 33.37 4.34 7.53
N GLU A 80 34.17 4.47 6.47
CA GLU A 80 34.00 5.44 5.38
C GLU A 80 33.30 4.90 4.12
N HIS A 81 33.12 3.59 3.97
CA HIS A 81 32.55 3.00 2.74
C HIS A 81 31.01 2.88 2.67
N ARG A 82 30.23 3.57 3.53
CA ARG A 82 28.76 3.43 3.56
C ARG A 82 27.92 4.69 3.33
N LEU A 83 28.52 5.81 2.93
CA LEU A 83 27.75 7.03 2.64
C LEU A 83 27.23 7.09 1.19
N PHE A 84 27.92 6.45 0.25
CA PHE A 84 27.56 6.42 -1.17
C PHE A 84 27.88 5.06 -1.78
N GLY A 85 26.87 4.19 -1.93
CA GLY A 85 27.02 2.93 -2.65
C GLY A 85 26.54 3.06 -4.10
N ILE A 86 27.25 2.51 -5.07
CA ILE A 86 26.74 2.40 -6.45
C ILE A 86 26.03 1.03 -6.56
N ASP A 87 24.71 1.03 -6.77
CA ASP A 87 23.95 -0.20 -7.05
C ASP A 87 24.54 -0.90 -8.28
N ALA A 88 24.34 -2.22 -8.44
CA ALA A 88 24.71 -3.00 -9.64
C ALA A 88 24.13 -2.46 -10.98
N ARG A 89 23.31 -1.40 -10.92
CA ARG A 89 22.74 -0.65 -12.06
C ARG A 89 23.30 0.77 -12.20
N GLY A 90 24.43 1.09 -11.55
CA GLY A 90 25.07 2.41 -11.61
C GLY A 90 24.36 3.51 -10.81
N ARG A 91 23.44 3.18 -9.90
CA ARG A 91 22.69 4.19 -9.13
C ARG A 91 23.38 4.51 -7.82
N ILE A 92 23.61 5.79 -7.56
CA ILE A 92 24.12 6.27 -6.27
C ILE A 92 23.02 6.09 -5.20
N VAL A 93 23.30 5.23 -4.23
CA VAL A 93 22.45 4.97 -3.06
C VAL A 93 23.14 5.54 -1.84
N ALA A 94 22.64 6.70 -1.41
CA ALA A 94 22.91 7.25 -0.10
C ALA A 94 21.72 6.94 0.83
N MET A 95 22.00 6.82 2.13
CA MET A 95 20.95 6.69 3.14
C MET A 95 20.01 7.91 3.08
N ARG A 96 18.71 7.67 2.92
CA ARG A 96 17.72 8.75 2.90
C ARG A 96 17.34 9.16 4.32
N HIS A 97 17.74 10.35 4.74
CA HIS A 97 17.31 10.94 6.01
C HIS A 97 15.83 11.37 5.98
N GLY A 98 15.16 11.44 7.14
CA GLY A 98 13.80 11.97 7.26
C GLY A 98 12.68 11.15 6.60
N ARG A 99 12.89 9.87 6.30
CA ARG A 99 11.91 9.05 5.58
C ARG A 99 10.72 8.63 6.47
N ARG A 100 9.62 9.40 6.39
CA ARG A 100 8.38 9.13 7.15
C ARG A 100 7.36 8.24 6.44
N VAL A 101 7.40 8.15 5.10
CA VAL A 101 6.39 7.42 4.32
C VAL A 101 6.88 5.99 3.99
N PRO A 102 6.14 4.94 4.41
CA PRO A 102 6.49 3.56 4.09
C PRO A 102 6.23 3.27 2.60
N LYS A 103 7.17 2.59 1.92
CA LYS A 103 7.03 2.28 0.48
C LYS A 103 6.15 1.04 0.22
N LEU A 104 5.97 0.16 1.21
CA LEU A 104 5.18 -1.09 1.12
C LEU A 104 5.56 -1.99 -0.08
N SER A 105 6.81 -1.90 -0.54
CA SER A 105 7.32 -2.64 -1.71
C SER A 105 6.49 -2.45 -2.98
N ARG A 106 5.86 -1.27 -3.14
CA ARG A 106 5.02 -0.94 -4.30
C ARG A 106 5.33 0.45 -4.86
N PRO A 107 5.16 0.68 -6.17
CA PRO A 107 5.21 2.01 -6.77
C PRO A 107 4.13 2.93 -6.17
N PRO A 108 4.27 4.27 -6.28
CA PRO A 108 3.40 5.23 -5.60
C PRO A 108 1.92 5.06 -5.93
N ASP A 109 1.57 4.78 -7.18
CA ASP A 109 0.16 4.69 -7.63
C ASP A 109 -0.52 3.46 -7.02
N GLN A 110 0.12 2.29 -7.12
CA GLN A 110 -0.36 1.05 -6.52
C GLN A 110 -0.43 1.15 -4.99
N ARG A 111 0.52 1.85 -4.36
CA ARG A 111 0.50 2.08 -2.91
C ARG A 111 -0.69 2.93 -2.50
N LYS A 112 -0.99 4.00 -3.25
CA LYS A 112 -2.16 4.86 -3.01
C LYS A 112 -3.46 4.05 -3.13
N ALA A 113 -3.62 3.26 -4.19
CA ALA A 113 -4.78 2.40 -4.38
C ALA A 113 -4.94 1.36 -3.26
N LEU A 114 -3.85 0.71 -2.85
CA LEU A 114 -3.86 -0.25 -1.74
C LEU A 114 -4.34 0.39 -0.43
N LEU A 115 -3.82 1.56 -0.08
CA LEU A 115 -4.18 2.24 1.16
C LEU A 115 -5.63 2.72 1.15
N ARG A 116 -6.12 3.22 0.01
CA ARG A 116 -7.55 3.55 -0.17
C ARG A 116 -8.43 2.34 0.08
N GLY A 117 -8.10 1.19 -0.52
CA GLY A 117 -8.87 -0.05 -0.36
C GLY A 117 -8.86 -0.59 1.07
N LEU A 118 -7.72 -0.52 1.76
CA LEU A 118 -7.64 -0.96 3.15
C LEU A 118 -8.41 -0.02 4.09
N THR A 119 -8.35 1.29 3.87
CA THR A 119 -9.16 2.25 4.63
C THR A 119 -10.65 2.02 4.40
N THR A 120 -11.10 1.82 3.17
CA THR A 120 -12.52 1.52 2.90
C THR A 120 -12.96 0.22 3.57
N GLN A 121 -12.16 -0.83 3.52
CA GLN A 121 -12.47 -2.10 4.18
C GLN A 121 -12.53 -1.96 5.70
N LEU A 122 -11.60 -1.21 6.31
CA LEU A 122 -11.61 -1.00 7.75
C LEU A 122 -12.85 -0.21 8.20
N LEU A 123 -13.23 0.84 7.48
CA LEU A 123 -14.43 1.61 7.79
C LEU A 123 -15.72 0.79 7.56
N LYS A 124 -15.71 -0.14 6.61
CA LYS A 124 -16.84 -1.03 6.32
C LYS A 124 -17.08 -2.06 7.44
N TYR A 125 -16.02 -2.75 7.85
CA TYR A 125 -16.12 -3.91 8.75
C TYR A 125 -15.74 -3.60 10.20
N GLY A 126 -15.16 -2.43 10.48
CA GLY A 126 -14.67 -2.03 11.81
C GLY A 126 -13.35 -2.70 12.22
N ARG A 127 -13.07 -3.93 11.75
CA ARG A 127 -11.84 -4.68 12.05
C ARG A 127 -11.36 -5.49 10.85
N ILE A 128 -10.05 -5.45 10.57
CA ILE A 128 -9.43 -6.24 9.50
C ILE A 128 -8.09 -6.86 9.93
N LYS A 129 -7.76 -8.03 9.36
CA LYS A 129 -6.46 -8.70 9.54
C LYS A 129 -5.53 -8.34 8.39
N THR A 130 -4.40 -7.70 8.68
CA THR A 130 -3.41 -7.32 7.65
C THR A 130 -1.99 -7.52 8.15
N THR A 131 -0.99 -7.17 7.34
CA THR A 131 0.40 -7.18 7.80
C THR A 131 0.69 -5.95 8.65
N ARG A 132 1.51 -6.10 9.70
CA ARG A 132 1.93 -5.02 10.60
C ARG A 132 2.41 -3.75 9.87
N PRO A 133 3.24 -3.81 8.81
CA PRO A 133 3.63 -2.60 8.08
C PRO A 133 2.46 -1.93 7.34
N ARG A 134 1.50 -2.70 6.79
CA ARG A 134 0.31 -2.14 6.13
C ARG A 134 -0.62 -1.49 7.15
N ALA A 135 -0.84 -2.13 8.31
CA ALA A 135 -1.63 -1.57 9.42
C ALA A 135 -1.05 -0.24 9.91
N LYS A 136 0.27 -0.17 10.15
CA LYS A 136 0.94 1.09 10.55
C LYS A 136 0.80 2.18 9.48
N ALA A 137 0.90 1.82 8.19
CA ALA A 137 0.78 2.78 7.10
C ALA A 137 -0.64 3.33 6.95
N MET A 138 -1.67 2.49 7.08
CA MET A 138 -3.06 2.90 6.88
C MET A 138 -3.60 3.76 8.02
N ARG A 139 -3.05 3.64 9.24
CA ARG A 139 -3.45 4.42 10.43
C ARG A 139 -3.62 5.92 10.11
N LYS A 140 -2.61 6.53 9.47
CA LYS A 140 -2.63 7.94 9.08
C LYS A 140 -3.83 8.31 8.21
N TYR A 141 -4.22 7.43 7.29
CA TYR A 141 -5.31 7.69 6.36
C TYR A 141 -6.68 7.51 7.03
N VAL A 142 -6.83 6.47 7.84
CA VAL A 142 -8.07 6.19 8.59
C VAL A 142 -8.34 7.32 9.58
N GLU A 143 -7.33 7.70 10.36
CA GLU A 143 -7.47 8.79 11.33
C GLU A 143 -7.83 10.11 10.64
N LYS A 144 -7.21 10.39 9.49
CA LYS A 144 -7.58 11.57 8.69
C LYS A 144 -9.05 11.53 8.25
N MET A 145 -9.57 10.37 7.81
CA MET A 145 -10.98 10.29 7.39
C MET A 145 -11.94 10.52 8.56
N ILE A 146 -11.61 10.01 9.75
CA ILE A 146 -12.42 10.23 10.96
C ILE A 146 -12.37 11.70 11.38
N THR A 147 -11.20 12.34 11.36
CA THR A 147 -11.08 13.78 11.63
C THR A 147 -11.90 14.63 10.65
N LEU A 148 -11.87 14.30 9.35
CA LEU A 148 -12.72 14.99 8.35
C LEU A 148 -14.21 14.80 8.63
N ALA A 149 -14.60 13.64 9.16
CA ALA A 149 -15.99 13.33 9.50
C ALA A 149 -16.47 14.08 10.75
N LYS A 150 -15.60 14.26 11.76
CA LYS A 150 -15.90 15.07 12.95
C LYS A 150 -16.28 16.52 12.59
N ASP A 151 -15.63 17.10 11.58
CA ASP A 151 -15.92 18.47 11.13
C ASP A 151 -17.31 18.61 10.46
N GLY A 152 -17.85 17.55 9.84
CA GLY A 152 -19.19 17.54 9.23
C GLY A 152 -19.41 18.34 7.93
N SER A 153 -18.56 19.33 7.62
CA SER A 153 -18.72 20.26 6.48
C SER A 153 -18.80 19.59 5.10
N LEU A 154 -19.56 20.20 4.17
CA LEU A 154 -19.68 19.75 2.78
C LEU A 154 -18.34 19.62 2.07
N HIS A 155 -17.42 20.56 2.32
CA HIS A 155 -16.08 20.52 1.73
C HIS A 155 -15.31 19.27 2.17
N LYS A 156 -15.43 18.92 3.46
CA LYS A 156 -14.77 17.75 4.07
C LYS A 156 -15.37 16.45 3.54
N ARG A 157 -16.69 16.40 3.34
CA ARG A 157 -17.35 15.27 2.65
C ARG A 157 -16.81 15.06 1.23
N ARG A 158 -16.63 16.13 0.45
CA ARG A 158 -16.05 16.02 -0.91
C ARG A 158 -14.62 15.48 -0.88
N GLN A 159 -13.81 15.91 0.09
CA GLN A 159 -12.46 15.36 0.28
C GLN A 159 -12.47 13.86 0.64
N ALA A 160 -13.40 13.42 1.49
CA ALA A 160 -13.55 12.01 1.85
C ALA A 160 -14.00 11.16 0.65
N LEU A 161 -14.96 11.65 -0.15
CA LEU A 161 -15.42 11.01 -1.38
C LEU A 161 -14.31 10.84 -2.44
N ALA A 162 -13.35 11.76 -2.48
CA ALA A 162 -12.20 11.64 -3.38
C ALA A 162 -11.26 10.48 -2.98
N PHE A 163 -11.28 10.07 -1.71
CA PHE A 163 -10.39 9.02 -1.19
C PHE A 163 -11.07 7.66 -1.08
N ILE A 164 -12.26 7.59 -0.48
CA ILE A 164 -13.02 6.36 -0.25
C ILE A 164 -13.70 5.91 -1.57
N TYR A 165 -13.68 4.61 -1.86
CA TYR A 165 -14.29 4.06 -3.08
C TYR A 165 -15.82 3.99 -3.02
N GLU A 166 -16.38 3.62 -1.86
CA GLU A 166 -17.79 3.34 -1.67
C GLU A 166 -18.50 4.55 -1.04
N LYS A 167 -19.46 5.15 -1.76
CA LYS A 167 -20.17 6.36 -1.32
C LYS A 167 -20.98 6.15 -0.04
N HIS A 168 -21.62 4.99 0.10
CA HIS A 168 -22.45 4.66 1.26
C HIS A 168 -21.65 4.64 2.58
N ILE A 169 -20.39 4.20 2.54
CA ILE A 169 -19.49 4.22 3.70
C ILE A 169 -19.22 5.66 4.15
N VAL A 170 -19.10 6.60 3.21
CA VAL A 170 -18.90 8.02 3.55
C VAL A 170 -20.13 8.57 4.26
N HIS A 171 -21.33 8.25 3.79
CA HIS A 171 -22.55 8.69 4.44
C HIS A 171 -22.68 8.14 5.87
N ALA A 172 -22.43 6.84 6.07
CA ALA A 172 -22.41 6.21 7.38
C ALA A 172 -21.34 6.82 8.31
N LEU A 173 -20.13 7.05 7.79
CA LEU A 173 -19.04 7.66 8.55
C LEU A 173 -19.42 9.04 9.11
N PHE A 174 -20.03 9.90 8.30
CA PHE A 174 -20.42 11.25 8.74
C PHE A 174 -21.63 11.25 9.68
N ALA A 175 -22.44 10.19 9.69
CA ALA A 175 -23.55 10.05 10.63
C ALA A 175 -23.09 9.53 11.99
N GLU A 176 -22.27 8.46 12.02
CA GLU A 176 -21.92 7.75 13.25
C GLU A 176 -20.71 8.33 14.02
N VAL A 177 -19.79 9.02 13.34
CA VAL A 177 -18.52 9.46 13.94
C VAL A 177 -18.71 10.51 15.04
N ALA A 178 -19.70 11.40 14.91
CA ALA A 178 -19.96 12.44 15.90
C ALA A 178 -20.30 11.82 17.27
N ASP A 179 -21.16 10.81 17.27
CA ASP A 179 -21.60 10.12 18.49
C ASP A 179 -20.49 9.25 19.10
N ARG A 180 -19.73 8.53 18.25
CA ARG A 180 -18.69 7.59 18.75
C ARG A 180 -17.39 8.27 19.17
N TYR A 181 -16.97 9.30 18.46
CA TYR A 181 -15.62 9.90 18.59
C TYR A 181 -15.63 11.38 18.92
N GLY A 182 -16.78 11.96 19.29
CA GLY A 182 -16.93 13.38 19.62
C GLY A 182 -15.89 13.85 20.64
N GLU A 183 -15.85 13.17 21.79
CA GLU A 183 -14.97 13.52 22.92
C GLU A 183 -13.49 13.14 22.70
N ARG A 184 -13.20 12.22 21.77
CA ARG A 184 -11.85 11.68 21.60
C ARG A 184 -10.98 12.56 20.71
N GLU A 185 -9.87 13.06 21.25
CA GLU A 185 -8.86 13.85 20.53
C GLU A 185 -7.79 12.97 19.85
N GLY A 186 -8.23 12.13 18.90
CA GLY A 186 -7.34 11.30 18.09
C GLY A 186 -7.10 9.88 18.61
N GLY A 187 -6.25 9.13 17.89
CA GLY A 187 -5.98 7.72 18.22
C GLY A 187 -7.18 6.79 18.03
N TYR A 188 -7.89 6.92 16.91
CA TYR A 188 -9.13 6.17 16.63
C TYR A 188 -8.89 4.72 16.21
N THR A 189 -7.63 4.31 16.01
CA THR A 189 -7.30 2.95 15.57
C THR A 189 -6.37 2.26 16.55
N ARG A 190 -6.66 1.00 16.85
CA ARG A 190 -5.79 0.11 17.61
C ARG A 190 -5.16 -0.92 16.68
N ILE A 191 -3.87 -1.21 16.87
CA ILE A 191 -3.17 -2.26 16.14
C ILE A 191 -2.75 -3.33 17.14
N ILE A 192 -3.28 -4.53 16.99
CA ILE A 192 -2.95 -5.69 17.82
C ILE A 192 -2.08 -6.64 17.00
N PRO A 193 -0.80 -6.84 17.35
CA PRO A 193 0.05 -7.81 16.67
C PRO A 193 -0.47 -9.23 16.91
N THR A 194 -0.31 -10.09 15.92
CA THR A 194 -0.70 -11.51 15.97
C THR A 194 0.47 -12.40 15.57
N PHE A 195 0.29 -13.72 15.69
CA PHE A 195 1.25 -14.69 15.17
C PHE A 195 1.59 -14.44 13.68
N PRO A 196 2.86 -14.58 13.27
CA PRO A 196 3.26 -14.42 11.88
C PRO A 196 2.54 -15.41 10.95
N ARG A 197 2.44 -15.05 9.67
CA ARG A 197 1.82 -15.92 8.67
C ARG A 197 2.71 -17.14 8.40
N ARG A 198 2.09 -18.32 8.33
CA ARG A 198 2.77 -19.57 7.91
C ARG A 198 3.20 -19.46 6.44
N GLY A 199 4.47 -19.77 6.16
CA GLY A 199 5.05 -19.75 4.82
C GLY A 199 6.04 -18.61 4.62
N ASP A 200 5.56 -17.37 4.57
CA ASP A 200 6.39 -16.18 4.34
C ASP A 200 6.86 -15.47 5.62
N ASN A 201 6.49 -16.00 6.80
CA ASN A 201 6.76 -15.43 8.12
C ASN A 201 6.40 -13.93 8.24
N ALA A 202 5.40 -13.48 7.46
CA ALA A 202 5.05 -12.07 7.45
C ALA A 202 4.42 -11.68 8.79
N PRO A 203 4.86 -10.59 9.45
CA PRO A 203 4.29 -10.17 10.73
C PRO A 203 2.86 -9.67 10.50
N MET A 204 1.90 -10.37 11.07
CA MET A 204 0.47 -10.07 10.96
C MET A 204 0.00 -9.20 12.13
N ALA A 205 -1.07 -8.46 11.92
CA ALA A 205 -1.75 -7.68 12.94
C ALA A 205 -3.24 -7.52 12.60
N TYR A 206 -4.08 -7.46 13.64
CA TYR A 206 -5.42 -6.89 13.52
C TYR A 206 -5.34 -5.37 13.66
N ILE A 207 -6.11 -4.66 12.85
CA ILE A 207 -6.40 -3.24 13.05
C ILE A 207 -7.89 -3.08 13.24
N GLU A 208 -8.26 -2.33 14.27
CA GLU A 208 -9.65 -2.12 14.69
C GLU A 208 -9.90 -0.65 15.02
N LEU A 209 -11.13 -0.21 14.78
CA LEU A 209 -11.65 1.06 15.26
C LEU A 209 -11.94 0.92 16.76
N VAL A 210 -11.52 1.94 17.53
CA VAL A 210 -11.70 1.99 19.01
C VAL A 210 -13.10 2.42 19.38
#